data_AF-A0A812X539-F1
#
_entry.id   AF-A0A812X539-F1
#
_cell.length_a   1.000
_cell.length_b   1.000
_cell.length_c   1.000
_cell.angle_alpha   90.00
_cell.angle_beta   90.00
_cell.angle_gamma   90.00
#
_symmetry.space_group_name_H-M   'P 1'
#
loop_
_entity.id
_entity.type
_entity.pdbx_description
1 polymer ?
#
loop_
_entity_poly.entity_id
_entity_poly.type
_entity_poly.pdbx_seq_one_letter_code
_entity_poly.pdbx_strand_id
1 'polypeptide(L)'
;TDTVVLLGMLTFDGPANLQQACVTVRSSLQIGGDDLDDDAHIIFVNCHNQGHKSFGGGLYVGEDLTMVSGSLEIEHSSSFKGGGGLYIRKGNLHQDGGIIKLQYVYSNRSGGGLLIERGGLFQAKGEISCEQCRAERGGCLALNGTESPGLHSNGSIRAESCVVQSGPNVYECNNHAVFLRPLL
;
A
#
# COMPACT_ATOMS: atom_id res chain seq x y z
N THR A 1 11.34 -16.37 9.85
CA THR A 1 9.98 -15.92 9.52
C THR A 1 9.66 -16.47 8.15
N ASP A 2 8.50 -17.09 7.98
CA ASP A 2 8.12 -17.68 6.69
C ASP A 2 7.74 -16.55 5.74
N THR A 3 8.39 -16.46 4.59
CA THR A 3 8.06 -15.47 3.56
C THR A 3 7.23 -16.13 2.48
N VAL A 4 6.08 -15.54 2.17
CA VAL A 4 5.28 -15.93 0.99
C VAL A 4 5.84 -15.18 -0.21
N VAL A 5 6.14 -15.87 -1.30
CA VAL A 5 6.60 -15.26 -2.55
C VAL A 5 5.49 -15.37 -3.59
N LEU A 6 5.12 -14.26 -4.21
CA LEU A 6 4.19 -14.21 -5.33
C LEU A 6 4.95 -13.88 -6.61
N LEU A 7 4.81 -14.76 -7.60
CA LEU A 7 5.38 -14.66 -8.94
C LEU A 7 4.28 -14.78 -10.00
N GLY A 8 4.53 -14.24 -11.19
CA GLY A 8 3.58 -14.30 -12.31
C GLY A 8 2.34 -13.45 -12.11
N MET A 9 1.29 -13.74 -12.87
CA MET A 9 0.07 -12.93 -12.93
C MET A 9 -1.04 -13.51 -12.04
N LEU A 10 -1.49 -12.74 -11.06
CA LEU A 10 -2.59 -13.11 -10.17
C LEU A 10 -3.61 -11.97 -10.08
N THR A 11 -4.90 -12.30 -10.21
CA THR A 11 -5.99 -11.34 -10.01
C THR A 11 -6.95 -11.86 -8.96
N PHE A 12 -7.24 -11.01 -7.97
CA PHE A 12 -8.19 -11.26 -6.90
C PHE A 12 -9.35 -10.28 -7.02
N ASP A 13 -10.53 -10.79 -7.35
CA ASP A 13 -11.78 -10.01 -7.41
C ASP A 13 -12.63 -10.30 -6.17
N GLY A 14 -12.83 -9.27 -5.35
CA GLY A 14 -13.51 -9.38 -4.06
C GLY A 14 -15.03 -9.34 -4.19
N PRO A 15 -15.78 -10.20 -3.49
CA PRO A 15 -17.22 -10.04 -3.35
C PRO A 15 -17.54 -8.82 -2.46
N ALA A 16 -18.73 -8.24 -2.64
CA ALA A 16 -19.13 -6.96 -2.03
C ALA A 16 -19.07 -6.86 -0.49
N ASN A 17 -19.00 -7.99 0.24
CA ASN A 17 -19.16 -8.04 1.70
C ASN A 17 -18.12 -8.92 2.40
N LEU A 18 -16.82 -8.67 2.15
CA LEU A 18 -15.78 -9.38 2.87
C LEU A 18 -15.72 -8.93 4.34
N GLN A 19 -15.38 -9.87 5.22
CA GLN A 19 -15.12 -9.60 6.64
C GLN A 19 -13.60 -9.54 6.95
N GLN A 20 -12.77 -9.69 5.92
CA GLN A 20 -11.31 -9.64 5.95
C GLN A 20 -10.78 -9.14 4.59
N ALA A 21 -9.47 -8.90 4.47
CA ALA A 21 -8.88 -8.50 3.20
C ALA A 21 -9.06 -9.62 2.16
N CYS A 22 -9.06 -9.30 0.86
CA CYS A 22 -9.09 -10.32 -0.20
C CYS A 22 -7.96 -11.35 0.01
N VAL A 23 -6.76 -10.89 0.33
CA VAL A 23 -5.65 -11.74 0.76
C VAL A 23 -5.09 -11.26 2.08
N THR A 24 -4.88 -12.20 2.99
CA THR A 24 -4.24 -11.98 4.30
C THR A 24 -2.99 -12.83 4.39
N VAL A 25 -1.82 -12.18 4.36
CA VAL A 25 -0.53 -12.81 4.66
C VAL A 25 -0.18 -12.46 6.11
N ARG A 26 -0.06 -13.47 6.98
CA ARG A 26 0.21 -13.24 8.41
C ARG A 26 1.68 -12.98 8.75
N SER A 27 2.57 -13.30 7.83
CA SER A 27 4.02 -13.11 7.90
C SER A 27 4.48 -12.10 6.84
N SER A 28 5.73 -12.20 6.38
CA SER A 28 6.25 -11.39 5.29
C SER A 28 5.79 -11.86 3.91
N LEU A 29 5.67 -10.92 2.99
CA LEU A 29 5.29 -11.13 1.60
C LEU A 29 6.37 -10.54 0.69
N GLN A 30 6.79 -11.30 -0.31
CA GLN A 30 7.62 -10.83 -1.41
C GLN A 30 6.82 -10.86 -2.72
N ILE A 31 6.94 -9.79 -3.50
CA ILE A 31 6.39 -9.68 -4.86
C ILE A 31 7.56 -9.50 -5.83
N GLY A 32 7.61 -10.37 -6.83
CA GLY A 32 8.69 -10.41 -7.81
C GLY A 32 9.95 -11.12 -7.30
N GLY A 33 10.92 -11.25 -8.18
CA GLY A 33 12.24 -11.82 -7.91
C GLY A 33 13.36 -11.02 -8.58
N ASP A 34 14.60 -11.46 -8.36
CA ASP A 34 15.79 -10.77 -8.89
C ASP A 34 16.05 -11.08 -10.38
N ASP A 35 15.41 -12.11 -10.92
CA ASP A 35 15.53 -12.53 -12.32
C ASP A 35 14.46 -11.88 -13.20
N LEU A 36 14.79 -11.62 -14.46
CA LEU A 36 13.89 -10.93 -15.43
C LEU A 36 12.58 -11.68 -15.69
N ASP A 37 12.55 -12.99 -15.44
CA ASP A 37 11.36 -13.83 -15.64
C ASP A 37 10.49 -13.94 -14.37
N ASP A 38 10.93 -13.36 -13.25
CA ASP A 38 10.23 -13.40 -11.97
C ASP A 38 9.31 -12.20 -11.72
N ASP A 39 9.06 -11.38 -12.75
CA ASP A 39 8.11 -10.27 -12.64
C ASP A 39 6.71 -10.75 -12.26
N ALA A 40 6.20 -10.20 -11.16
CA ALA A 40 4.87 -10.50 -10.65
C ALA A 40 3.89 -9.38 -11.00
N HIS A 41 2.71 -9.72 -11.51
CA HIS A 41 1.63 -8.77 -11.78
C HIS A 41 0.41 -9.16 -10.95
N ILE A 42 0.28 -8.52 -9.79
CA ILE A 42 -0.71 -8.85 -8.78
C ILE A 42 -1.78 -7.76 -8.75
N ILE A 43 -3.03 -8.14 -9.00
CA ILE A 43 -4.15 -7.19 -9.08
C ILE A 43 -5.21 -7.57 -8.04
N PHE A 44 -5.66 -6.60 -7.26
CA PHE A 44 -6.80 -6.71 -6.36
C PHE A 44 -7.88 -5.73 -6.80
N VAL A 45 -9.10 -6.20 -7.01
CA VAL A 45 -10.22 -5.35 -7.46
C VAL A 45 -11.47 -5.65 -6.63
N ASN A 46 -12.28 -4.62 -6.35
CA ASN A 46 -13.55 -4.72 -5.61
C ASN A 46 -13.42 -5.34 -4.21
N CYS A 47 -12.25 -5.24 -3.57
CA CYS A 47 -11.99 -5.86 -2.29
C CYS A 47 -12.50 -4.97 -1.14
N HIS A 48 -13.77 -5.16 -0.77
CA HIS A 48 -14.44 -4.38 0.27
C HIS A 48 -14.49 -5.12 1.61
N ASN A 49 -13.53 -4.81 2.48
CA ASN A 49 -13.44 -5.38 3.81
C ASN A 49 -14.29 -4.59 4.82
N GLN A 50 -15.53 -5.02 5.00
CA GLN A 50 -16.58 -4.35 5.79
C GLN A 50 -16.54 -4.66 7.30
N GLY A 51 -15.57 -5.47 7.77
CA GLY A 51 -15.46 -5.76 9.20
C GLY A 51 -15.25 -4.48 10.02
N HIS A 52 -16.01 -4.24 11.10
CA HIS A 52 -15.93 -3.00 11.89
C HIS A 52 -14.55 -2.68 12.52
N LYS A 53 -13.61 -3.62 12.48
CA LYS A 53 -12.22 -3.48 12.92
C LYS A 53 -11.22 -3.88 11.83
N SER A 54 -11.64 -3.81 10.57
CA SER A 54 -10.89 -4.34 9.45
C SER A 54 -9.79 -3.41 8.94
N PHE A 55 -8.72 -4.03 8.44
CA PHE A 55 -7.59 -3.38 7.79
C PHE A 55 -7.25 -4.14 6.51
N GLY A 56 -6.77 -3.43 5.49
CA GLY A 56 -6.50 -4.01 4.17
C GLY A 56 -7.81 -4.33 3.45
N GLY A 57 -8.15 -3.57 2.40
CA GLY A 57 -9.22 -3.97 1.49
C GLY A 57 -8.74 -5.12 0.62
N GLY A 58 -7.81 -4.83 -0.28
CA GLY A 58 -7.16 -5.82 -1.13
C GLY A 58 -6.22 -6.74 -0.35
N LEU A 59 -5.23 -6.14 0.31
CA LEU A 59 -4.11 -6.89 0.86
C LEU A 59 -3.80 -6.50 2.31
N TYR A 60 -3.68 -7.51 3.17
CA TYR A 60 -3.16 -7.39 4.53
C TYR A 60 -1.84 -8.16 4.62
N VAL A 61 -0.79 -7.51 5.12
CA VAL A 61 0.52 -8.12 5.43
C VAL A 61 0.83 -7.94 6.91
N GLY A 62 1.21 -9.04 7.56
CA GLY A 62 1.44 -9.08 9.00
C GLY A 62 2.79 -8.50 9.42
N GLU A 63 3.81 -8.72 8.62
CA GLU A 63 5.21 -8.31 8.83
C GLU A 63 5.69 -7.45 7.66
N ASP A 64 6.77 -7.80 6.96
CA ASP A 64 7.33 -6.98 5.88
C ASP A 64 6.68 -7.28 4.53
N LEU A 65 6.54 -6.25 3.70
CA LEU A 65 6.27 -6.39 2.28
C LEU A 65 7.52 -5.97 1.51
N THR A 66 8.09 -6.88 0.74
CA THR A 66 9.21 -6.60 -0.17
C THR A 66 8.72 -6.66 -1.60
N MET A 67 8.87 -5.57 -2.34
CA MET A 67 8.68 -5.53 -3.78
C MET A 67 10.03 -5.38 -4.47
N VAL A 68 10.43 -6.43 -5.18
CA VAL A 68 11.69 -6.46 -5.94
C VAL A 68 11.43 -5.93 -7.36
N SER A 69 10.39 -6.45 -8.01
CA SER A 69 10.02 -6.13 -9.39
C SER A 69 8.51 -6.31 -9.64
N GLY A 70 8.07 -6.13 -10.89
CA GLY A 70 6.67 -6.30 -11.28
C GLY A 70 5.71 -5.17 -10.86
N SER A 71 4.41 -5.48 -10.76
CA SER A 71 3.36 -4.57 -10.32
C SER A 71 2.43 -5.16 -9.26
N LEU A 72 2.01 -4.30 -8.34
CA LEU A 72 0.93 -4.52 -7.38
C LEU A 72 -0.11 -3.44 -7.60
N GLU A 73 -1.29 -3.82 -8.07
CA GLU A 73 -2.38 -2.91 -8.38
C GLU A 73 -3.56 -3.22 -7.46
N ILE A 74 -4.09 -2.19 -6.79
CA ILE A 74 -5.29 -2.33 -5.96
C ILE A 74 -6.29 -1.26 -6.36
N GLU A 75 -7.45 -1.70 -6.83
CA GLU A 75 -8.47 -0.85 -7.41
C GLU A 75 -9.83 -1.06 -6.73
N HIS A 76 -10.62 0.01 -6.61
CA HIS A 76 -12.00 -0.04 -6.11
C HIS A 76 -12.16 -0.81 -4.80
N SER A 77 -11.20 -0.69 -3.89
CA SER A 77 -11.13 -1.50 -2.67
C SER A 77 -11.26 -0.64 -1.42
N SER A 78 -11.64 -1.25 -0.31
CA SER A 78 -11.82 -0.49 0.92
C SER A 78 -11.69 -1.28 2.20
N SER A 79 -11.40 -0.55 3.28
CA SER A 79 -11.41 -1.09 4.63
C SER A 79 -12.06 -0.13 5.62
N PHE A 80 -12.51 -0.64 6.77
CA PHE A 80 -13.17 0.18 7.76
C PHE A 80 -12.18 1.02 8.57
N LYS A 81 -11.05 0.45 9.03
CA LYS A 81 -10.08 1.19 9.86
C LYS A 81 -8.99 1.83 9.03
N GLY A 82 -8.27 1.07 8.21
CA GLY A 82 -7.15 1.65 7.49
C GLY A 82 -6.48 0.72 6.50
N GLY A 83 -5.68 1.31 5.60
CA GLY A 83 -5.16 0.62 4.43
C GLY A 83 -6.32 0.18 3.54
N GLY A 84 -6.99 1.13 2.91
CA GLY A 84 -8.16 0.84 2.07
C GLY A 84 -7.81 -0.09 0.92
N GLY A 85 -6.60 0.05 0.35
CA GLY A 85 -6.02 -0.95 -0.53
C GLY A 85 -5.12 -1.93 0.21
N LEU A 86 -4.01 -1.43 0.75
CA LEU A 86 -2.93 -2.20 1.35
C LEU A 86 -2.69 -1.82 2.81
N TYR A 87 -2.52 -2.83 3.67
CA TYR A 87 -2.18 -2.65 5.07
C TYR A 87 -0.98 -3.50 5.48
N ILE A 88 -0.03 -2.87 6.16
CA ILE A 88 1.14 -3.53 6.76
C ILE A 88 1.09 -3.33 8.27
N ARG A 89 1.00 -4.41 9.04
CA ARG A 89 0.77 -4.31 10.49
C ARG A 89 2.04 -4.02 11.29
N LYS A 90 3.05 -4.89 11.21
CA LYS A 90 4.25 -4.84 12.06
C LYS A 90 5.51 -5.15 11.24
N GLY A 91 5.82 -4.25 10.32
CA GLY A 91 6.94 -4.37 9.42
C GLY A 91 6.98 -3.20 8.47
N ASN A 92 7.87 -3.31 7.51
CA ASN A 92 8.19 -2.27 6.57
C ASN A 92 7.68 -2.60 5.17
N LEU A 93 7.50 -1.56 4.37
CA LEU A 93 7.49 -1.70 2.92
C LEU A 93 8.91 -1.46 2.41
N HIS A 94 9.54 -2.50 1.89
CA HIS A 94 10.79 -2.44 1.14
C HIS A 94 10.47 -2.46 -0.35
N GLN A 95 10.85 -1.42 -1.07
CA GLN A 95 10.64 -1.35 -2.51
C GLN A 95 11.96 -1.10 -3.22
N ASP A 96 12.50 -2.14 -3.84
CA ASP A 96 13.77 -2.12 -4.57
C ASP A 96 13.56 -1.94 -6.08
N GLY A 97 12.31 -2.01 -6.53
CA GLY A 97 11.86 -1.82 -7.89
C GLY A 97 10.34 -1.94 -8.02
N GLY A 98 9.85 -2.19 -9.22
CA GLY A 98 8.42 -2.40 -9.48
C GLY A 98 7.52 -1.18 -9.26
N ILE A 99 6.22 -1.42 -9.38
CA ILE A 99 5.17 -0.38 -9.33
C ILE A 99 4.08 -0.82 -8.35
N ILE A 100 3.74 0.06 -7.39
CA ILE A 100 2.56 -0.09 -6.54
C ILE A 100 1.55 0.97 -6.96
N LYS A 101 0.39 0.55 -7.43
CA LYS A 101 -0.66 1.42 -7.94
C LYS A 101 -1.94 1.23 -7.13
N LEU A 102 -2.47 2.32 -6.59
CA LEU A 102 -3.61 2.34 -5.69
C LEU A 102 -4.65 3.30 -6.27
N GLN A 103 -5.78 2.79 -6.75
CA GLN A 103 -6.79 3.63 -7.41
C GLN A 103 -8.18 3.44 -6.83
N TYR A 104 -8.90 4.53 -6.58
CA TYR A 104 -10.27 4.49 -6.04
C TYR A 104 -10.39 3.68 -4.73
N VAL A 105 -9.35 3.72 -3.90
CA VAL A 105 -9.29 2.98 -2.64
C VAL A 105 -9.57 3.88 -1.45
N TYR A 106 -10.31 3.37 -0.48
CA TYR A 106 -10.77 4.19 0.64
C TYR A 106 -10.74 3.48 1.99
N SER A 107 -10.46 4.27 3.03
CA SER A 107 -10.63 3.82 4.41
C SER A 107 -11.35 4.88 5.24
N ASN A 108 -12.04 4.46 6.31
CA ASN A 108 -12.73 5.45 7.15
C ASN A 108 -11.79 6.14 8.13
N ARG A 109 -10.56 5.67 8.40
CA ARG A 109 -9.65 6.36 9.33
C ARG A 109 -8.30 6.74 8.76
N SER A 110 -7.49 5.78 8.31
CA SER A 110 -6.09 6.10 7.95
C SER A 110 -5.56 5.30 6.78
N GLY A 111 -4.81 5.95 5.88
CA GLY A 111 -4.24 5.30 4.70
C GLY A 111 -5.34 4.83 3.77
N GLY A 112 -5.88 5.74 2.95
CA GLY A 112 -6.92 5.39 1.98
C GLY A 112 -6.37 4.37 0.97
N GLY A 113 -5.15 4.61 0.50
CA GLY A 113 -4.37 3.62 -0.25
C GLY A 113 -3.63 2.64 0.65
N LEU A 114 -2.56 3.12 1.27
CA LEU A 114 -1.60 2.34 2.05
C LEU A 114 -1.55 2.84 3.49
N LEU A 115 -1.59 1.92 4.45
CA LEU A 115 -1.25 2.18 5.84
C LEU A 115 -0.16 1.22 6.32
N ILE A 116 0.93 1.77 6.85
CA ILE A 116 1.93 1.03 7.61
C ILE A 116 1.73 1.37 9.09
N GLU A 117 1.22 0.42 9.87
CA GLU A 117 0.84 0.68 11.27
C GLU A 117 2.06 0.73 12.19
N ARG A 118 3.00 -0.21 12.09
CA ARG A 118 4.20 -0.23 12.94
C ARG A 118 5.44 -0.58 12.13
N GLY A 119 5.98 0.42 11.44
CA GLY A 119 7.20 0.33 10.65
C GLY A 119 7.39 1.56 9.76
N GLY A 120 8.14 1.39 8.68
CA GLY A 120 8.46 2.46 7.73
C GLY A 120 8.33 2.05 6.26
N LEU A 121 8.56 3.03 5.39
CA LEU A 121 8.66 2.86 3.95
C LEU A 121 10.12 3.12 3.53
N PHE A 122 10.74 2.10 2.95
CA PHE A 122 12.11 2.11 2.45
C PHE A 122 12.08 1.79 0.96
N GLN A 123 12.08 2.84 0.14
CA GLN A 123 12.03 2.75 -1.30
C GLN A 123 13.42 3.07 -1.87
N ALA A 124 14.16 2.06 -2.32
CA ALA A 124 15.42 2.26 -3.02
C ALA A 124 15.18 2.69 -4.48
N LYS A 125 14.14 2.16 -5.14
CA LYS A 125 13.70 2.50 -6.51
C LYS A 125 12.19 2.21 -6.66
N GLY A 126 11.68 2.33 -7.88
CA GLY A 126 10.30 2.00 -8.21
C GLY A 126 9.34 3.18 -8.03
N GLU A 127 8.06 2.89 -8.18
CA GLU A 127 6.97 3.86 -8.10
C GLU A 127 5.90 3.41 -7.12
N ILE A 128 5.37 4.37 -6.35
CA ILE A 128 4.10 4.25 -5.63
C ILE A 128 3.17 5.35 -6.15
N SER A 129 2.06 4.98 -6.75
CA SER A 129 1.05 5.93 -7.22
C SER A 129 -0.29 5.68 -6.54
N CYS A 130 -0.91 6.78 -6.12
CA CYS A 130 -2.25 6.80 -5.57
C CYS A 130 -3.11 7.75 -6.40
N GLU A 131 -4.26 7.27 -6.83
CA GLU A 131 -5.24 8.08 -7.55
C GLU A 131 -6.60 7.96 -6.88
N GLN A 132 -7.24 9.10 -6.62
CA GLN A 132 -8.61 9.14 -6.07
C GLN A 132 -8.78 8.32 -4.78
N CYS A 133 -7.75 8.30 -3.94
CA CYS A 133 -7.76 7.59 -2.66
C CYS A 133 -8.30 8.48 -1.54
N ARG A 134 -9.03 7.92 -0.57
CA ARG A 134 -9.68 8.72 0.50
C ARG A 134 -9.53 8.12 1.89
N ALA A 135 -9.22 8.96 2.89
CA ALA A 135 -9.27 8.60 4.31
C ALA A 135 -9.55 9.81 5.22
N GLU A 136 -9.83 9.58 6.51
CA GLU A 136 -9.81 10.69 7.50
C GLU A 136 -8.40 11.27 7.65
N ARG A 137 -7.35 10.43 7.56
CA ARG A 137 -5.93 10.80 7.65
C ARG A 137 -5.12 10.06 6.58
N GLY A 138 -4.29 10.76 5.80
CA GLY A 138 -3.46 10.11 4.77
C GLY A 138 -4.27 9.44 3.65
N GLY A 139 -4.78 10.24 2.71
CA GLY A 139 -5.62 9.74 1.60
C GLY A 139 -4.90 8.70 0.74
N CYS A 140 -3.65 8.95 0.37
CA CYS A 140 -2.79 7.98 -0.30
C CYS A 140 -2.08 7.07 0.71
N LEU A 141 -1.17 7.64 1.50
CA LEU A 141 -0.29 6.92 2.42
C LEU A 141 -0.46 7.45 3.84
N ALA A 142 -0.43 6.55 4.83
CA ALA A 142 -0.27 6.88 6.24
C ALA A 142 0.79 5.97 6.89
N LEU A 143 1.65 6.56 7.71
CA LEU A 143 2.68 5.87 8.49
C LEU A 143 2.43 6.15 9.99
N ASN A 144 2.11 5.12 10.78
CA ASN A 144 1.81 5.25 12.21
C ASN A 144 2.93 4.65 13.10
N GLY A 145 4.19 4.81 12.72
CA GLY A 145 5.31 4.23 13.48
C GLY A 145 5.40 4.75 14.92
N THR A 146 5.58 3.84 15.88
CA THR A 146 5.90 4.15 17.29
C THR A 146 7.40 4.30 17.54
N GLU A 147 8.23 3.81 16.61
CA GLU A 147 9.68 3.90 16.63
C GLU A 147 10.09 4.51 15.28
N SER A 148 10.41 5.80 15.28
CA SER A 148 10.91 6.57 14.12
C SER A 148 10.33 6.13 12.77
N PRO A 149 9.05 6.44 12.43
CA PRO A 149 8.49 6.13 11.12
C PRO A 149 9.36 6.72 10.01
N GLY A 150 10.22 5.88 9.43
CA GLY A 150 11.16 6.25 8.40
C GLY A 150 10.43 6.24 7.06
N LEU A 151 10.32 7.41 6.44
CA LEU A 151 10.12 7.51 5.01
C LEU A 151 11.49 7.74 4.39
N HIS A 152 12.07 6.70 3.81
CA HIS A 152 13.31 6.76 3.05
C HIS A 152 12.98 6.40 1.62
N SER A 153 13.02 7.37 0.72
CA SER A 153 12.72 7.13 -0.69
C SER A 153 13.80 7.74 -1.58
N ASN A 154 14.26 6.91 -2.51
CA ASN A 154 15.03 7.27 -3.70
C ASN A 154 14.22 6.96 -4.98
N GLY A 155 12.95 6.55 -4.84
CA GLY A 155 12.01 6.30 -5.93
C GLY A 155 10.99 7.43 -6.09
N SER A 156 9.86 7.15 -6.75
CA SER A 156 8.77 8.10 -6.91
C SER A 156 7.56 7.72 -6.04
N ILE A 157 6.95 8.73 -5.42
CA ILE A 157 5.67 8.61 -4.72
C ILE A 157 4.75 9.71 -5.23
N ARG A 158 3.67 9.33 -5.91
CA ARG A 158 2.69 10.25 -6.50
C ARG A 158 1.32 10.07 -5.85
N ALA A 159 0.70 11.18 -5.46
CA ALA A 159 -0.69 11.19 -5.01
C ALA A 159 -1.47 12.19 -5.85
N GLU A 160 -2.51 11.71 -6.52
CA GLU A 160 -3.35 12.49 -7.40
C GLU A 160 -4.81 12.39 -6.96
N SER A 161 -5.49 13.53 -6.85
CA SER A 161 -6.91 13.60 -6.50
C SER A 161 -7.28 12.86 -5.20
N CYS A 162 -6.32 12.70 -4.28
CA CYS A 162 -6.54 12.03 -3.00
C CYS A 162 -7.16 12.98 -1.97
N VAL A 163 -8.07 12.49 -1.13
CA VAL A 163 -8.88 13.31 -0.21
C VAL A 163 -8.64 12.91 1.25
N VAL A 164 -8.49 13.93 2.11
CA VAL A 164 -8.36 13.77 3.56
C VAL A 164 -9.50 14.52 4.27
N GLN A 165 -10.24 13.83 5.15
CA GLN A 165 -11.47 14.40 5.76
C GLN A 165 -11.22 15.23 7.01
N SER A 166 -10.21 14.91 7.84
CA SER A 166 -9.93 15.67 9.06
C SER A 166 -8.50 15.48 9.57
N GLY A 167 -7.68 16.52 9.43
CA GLY A 167 -6.34 16.59 10.02
C GLY A 167 -5.40 17.47 9.20
N PRO A 168 -4.37 18.07 9.81
CA PRO A 168 -3.26 18.61 9.04
C PRO A 168 -2.55 17.46 8.34
N ASN A 169 -2.01 17.79 7.17
CA ASN A 169 -1.27 16.91 6.32
C ASN A 169 0.00 16.34 6.95
N VAL A 170 -0.09 15.19 7.63
CA VAL A 170 1.06 14.59 8.32
C VAL A 170 1.22 13.09 8.00
N TYR A 171 1.28 12.79 6.70
CA TYR A 171 2.42 12.29 5.89
C TYR A 171 2.03 12.55 4.41
N GLU A 172 1.46 13.72 4.18
CA GLU A 172 0.26 13.85 3.36
C GLU A 172 0.65 14.80 2.21
N CYS A 173 0.72 14.24 0.99
CA CYS A 173 1.02 14.98 -0.24
C CYS A 173 -0.07 16.02 -0.51
N ASN A 174 -0.01 17.15 0.17
CA ASN A 174 -0.80 18.33 -0.12
C ASN A 174 -0.18 19.02 -1.33
N ASN A 175 -0.83 18.91 -2.49
CA ASN A 175 -0.69 19.78 -3.66
C ASN A 175 0.68 20.02 -4.30
N HIS A 176 1.74 19.32 -3.89
CA HIS A 176 3.01 19.29 -4.61
C HIS A 176 3.44 17.83 -4.74
N ALA A 177 3.73 17.40 -5.96
CA ALA A 177 4.52 16.20 -6.20
C ALA A 177 5.76 16.25 -5.29
N VAL A 178 5.95 15.23 -4.45
CA VAL A 178 7.25 15.00 -3.82
C VAL A 178 8.15 14.42 -4.91
N PHE A 179 8.68 15.28 -5.78
CA PHE A 179 9.85 14.96 -6.60
C PHE A 179 11.05 14.94 -5.65
N LEU A 180 11.46 13.74 -5.23
CA LEU A 180 12.82 13.52 -4.76
C LEU A 180 13.72 13.69 -6.02
N ARG A 181 14.40 14.85 -6.08
CA ARG A 181 14.97 15.52 -7.27
C ARG A 181 15.93 14.65 -8.13
N PRO A 182 16.17 14.97 -9.42
CA PRO A 182 17.46 14.69 -10.01
C PRO A 182 18.50 15.71 -9.50
N LEU A 183 19.63 15.19 -9.05
CA LEU A 183 20.86 15.94 -8.81
C LEU A 183 21.26 16.71 -10.07
N LEU A 184 21.48 18.01 -9.92
CA LEU A 184 22.48 18.79 -10.67
C LEU A 184 23.30 19.58 -9.66
#